data_AF-A0A6B0RBB9-F1
#
_entry.id   AF-A0A6B0RBB9-F1
#
_cell.length_a   1.000
_cell.length_b   1.000
_cell.length_c   1.000
_cell.angle_alpha   90.00
_cell.angle_beta   90.00
_cell.angle_gamma   90.00
#
_symmetry.space_group_name_H-M   'P 1'
#
loop_
_entity.id
_entity.type
_entity.pdbx_description
1 polymer ?
#
loop_
_entity_poly.entity_id
_entity_poly.type
_entity_poly.pdbx_seq_one_letter_code
_entity_poly.pdbx_strand_id
1 'polypeptide(L)'
;MGTPEQPQCGFSNAVVQILRLHGVRDYAAYNVLDDPQLRQGIKDYSNWPTIPQVYLNGEFVGGCDILLQMHQNGDLVEELKKLGIRSALLDDTKDQDSK
;
A
#
# COMPACT_ATOMS: atom_id res chain seq x y z
N MET A 1 9.72 1.43 5.65
CA MET A 1 11.06 1.91 6.04
C MET A 1 11.96 1.85 4.82
N GLY A 2 12.71 2.92 4.58
CA GLY A 2 13.32 3.21 3.28
C GLY A 2 12.36 3.95 2.35
N THR A 3 12.80 4.20 1.12
CA THR A 3 11.99 4.82 0.06
C THR A 3 11.41 3.75 -0.87
N PRO A 4 10.41 4.09 -1.72
CA PRO A 4 9.91 3.16 -2.74
C PRO A 4 10.98 2.62 -3.70
N GLU A 5 12.03 3.40 -3.96
CA GLU A 5 13.16 3.03 -4.82
C GLU A 5 14.16 2.14 -4.09
N GLN A 6 14.32 2.35 -2.78
CA GLN A 6 15.30 1.66 -1.93
C GLN A 6 14.65 1.23 -0.61
N PRO A 7 13.75 0.23 -0.63
CA PRO A 7 13.13 -0.28 0.59
C PRO A 7 14.16 -1.02 1.45
N GLN A 8 14.21 -0.69 2.75
CA GLN A 8 15.19 -1.26 3.69
C GLN A 8 14.61 -2.40 4.54
N CYS A 9 13.40 -2.86 4.22
CA CYS A 9 12.70 -3.92 4.96
C CYS A 9 11.80 -4.71 4.01
N GLY A 10 11.79 -6.04 4.13
CA GLY A 10 11.00 -6.94 3.28
C GLY A 10 9.50 -6.60 3.29
N PHE A 11 8.93 -6.29 4.45
CA PHE A 11 7.52 -5.86 4.56
C PHE A 11 7.24 -4.53 3.84
N SER A 12 8.19 -3.60 3.88
CA SER A 12 8.05 -2.33 3.15
C SER A 12 8.16 -2.54 1.64
N ASN A 13 9.08 -3.42 1.21
CA ASN A 13 9.17 -3.79 -0.20
C ASN A 13 7.87 -4.46 -0.69
N ALA A 14 7.28 -5.36 0.10
CA ALA A 14 6.03 -6.02 -0.26
C ALA A 14 4.88 -5.01 -0.51
N VAL A 15 4.71 -4.02 0.36
CA VAL A 15 3.74 -2.92 0.14
C VAL A 15 4.01 -2.18 -1.17
N VAL A 16 5.27 -1.82 -1.42
CA VAL A 16 5.67 -1.12 -2.66
C VAL A 16 5.37 -1.99 -3.89
N GLN A 17 5.66 -3.29 -3.85
CA GLN A 17 5.37 -4.20 -4.97
C GLN A 17 3.88 -4.32 -5.23
N ILE A 18 3.04 -4.45 -4.19
CA ILE A 18 1.58 -4.49 -4.33
C ILE A 18 1.08 -3.22 -5.03
N LEU A 19 1.47 -2.04 -4.56
CA LEU A 19 1.07 -0.77 -5.20
C LEU A 19 1.52 -0.69 -6.66
N ARG A 20 2.73 -1.16 -6.98
CA ARG A 20 3.23 -1.24 -8.36
C ARG A 20 2.42 -2.19 -9.24
N LEU A 21 2.03 -3.36 -8.74
CA LEU A 21 1.18 -4.31 -9.46
C LEU A 21 -0.20 -3.70 -9.79
N HIS A 22 -0.76 -2.92 -8.87
CA HIS A 22 -1.99 -2.17 -9.11
C HIS A 22 -1.79 -0.92 -9.99
N GLY A 23 -0.56 -0.62 -10.45
CA GLY A 23 -0.27 0.56 -11.27
C GLY A 23 -0.28 1.88 -10.51
N VAL A 24 -0.30 1.86 -9.17
CA VAL A 24 -0.32 3.05 -8.32
C VAL A 24 1.10 3.61 -8.24
N ARG A 25 1.36 4.69 -9.00
CA ARG A 25 2.67 5.37 -9.03
C ARG A 25 2.69 6.68 -8.25
N ASP A 26 1.57 7.39 -8.24
CA ASP A 26 1.45 8.69 -7.58
C ASP A 26 0.97 8.51 -6.13
N TYR A 27 1.91 8.24 -5.23
CA TYR A 27 1.66 8.19 -3.79
C TYR A 27 2.81 8.81 -3.01
N ALA A 28 2.49 9.38 -1.84
CA ALA A 28 3.51 9.87 -0.92
C ALA A 28 4.09 8.71 -0.10
N ALA A 29 5.41 8.65 -0.01
CA ALA A 29 6.11 7.69 0.84
C ALA A 29 6.99 8.43 1.84
N TYR A 30 6.84 8.11 3.12
CA TYR A 30 7.56 8.77 4.21
C TYR A 30 8.50 7.77 4.89
N ASN A 31 9.80 8.09 4.88
CA ASN A 31 10.81 7.23 5.48
C ASN A 31 10.95 7.51 6.98
N VAL A 32 10.32 6.66 7.80
CA VAL A 32 10.40 6.73 9.27
C VAL A 32 11.79 6.47 9.86
N LEU A 33 12.78 6.07 9.05
CA LEU A 33 14.16 5.90 9.53
C LEU A 33 14.88 7.24 9.68
N ASP A 34 14.46 8.26 8.94
CA ASP A 34 15.13 9.55 8.90
C ASP A 34 14.68 10.45 10.07
N ASP A 35 13.53 10.15 10.68
CA ASP A 35 12.96 10.92 11.79
C ASP A 35 12.36 9.99 12.87
N PRO A 36 12.98 9.91 14.07
CA PRO A 36 12.45 9.17 15.21
C PRO A 36 11.09 9.68 15.71
N GLN A 37 10.82 10.99 15.61
CA GLN A 37 9.54 11.58 16.01
C GLN A 37 8.43 11.12 15.06
N LEU A 38 8.69 11.12 13.74
CA LEU A 38 7.77 10.56 12.77
C LEU A 38 7.50 9.08 13.05
N ARG A 39 8.56 8.30 13.34
CA ARG A 39 8.44 6.86 13.64
C ARG A 39 7.56 6.56 14.84
N GLN A 40 7.68 7.34 15.92
CA GLN A 40 6.86 7.14 17.11
C GLN A 40 5.47 7.75 16.91
N GLY A 41 5.39 8.97 16.40
CA GLY A 41 4.15 9.72 16.19
C GLY A 41 3.17 8.99 15.29
N ILE A 42 3.62 8.32 14.22
CA ILE A 42 2.71 7.59 13.34
C ILE A 42 2.08 6.37 14.01
N LYS A 43 2.80 5.73 14.94
CA LYS A 43 2.27 4.59 15.72
C LYS A 43 1.22 5.05 16.71
N ASP A 44 1.49 6.15 17.39
CA ASP A 44 0.57 6.74 18.36
C ASP A 44 -0.70 7.26 17.66
N TYR A 45 -0.54 7.93 16.52
CA TYR A 45 -1.65 8.47 15.72
C TYR A 45 -2.60 7.38 15.21
N SER A 46 -2.05 6.29 14.67
CA SER A 46 -2.85 5.15 14.18
C SER A 46 -3.34 4.21 15.28
N ASN A 47 -2.83 4.37 16.51
CA ASN A 47 -2.91 3.34 17.55
C ASN A 47 -2.42 1.95 17.03
N TRP A 48 -1.37 1.96 16.20
CA TRP A 48 -0.84 0.76 15.54
C TRP A 48 0.67 0.60 15.74
N PRO A 49 1.17 -0.55 16.24
CA PRO A 49 2.54 -0.64 16.74
C PRO A 49 3.62 -0.81 15.66
N THR A 50 3.26 -1.17 14.42
CA THR A 50 4.21 -1.62 13.40
C THR A 50 4.25 -0.75 12.14
N ILE A 51 5.30 -0.96 11.34
CA ILE A 51 5.58 -0.34 10.05
C ILE A 51 5.85 -1.48 9.05
N PRO A 52 5.44 -1.39 7.78
CA PRO A 52 4.79 -0.26 7.10
C PRO A 52 3.34 -0.01 7.54
N GLN A 53 2.85 1.20 7.33
CA GLN A 53 1.44 1.58 7.45
C GLN A 53 0.97 2.19 6.13
N VAL A 54 -0.25 1.86 5.73
CA VAL A 54 -0.88 2.35 4.50
C VAL A 54 -2.12 3.15 4.86
N TYR A 55 -2.26 4.29 4.18
CA TYR A 55 -3.40 5.18 4.29
C TYR A 55 -3.99 5.39 2.90
N LEU A 56 -5.31 5.34 2.82
CA LEU A 56 -6.07 5.62 1.61
C LEU A 56 -7.07 6.72 1.95
N ASN A 57 -7.07 7.81 1.19
CA ASN A 57 -7.91 8.99 1.45
C ASN A 57 -7.78 9.57 2.88
N GLY A 58 -6.60 9.47 3.47
CA GLY A 58 -6.34 9.91 4.85
C GLY A 58 -6.80 8.94 5.94
N GLU A 59 -7.46 7.84 5.58
CA GLU A 59 -7.90 6.81 6.52
C GLU A 59 -6.87 5.70 6.65
N PHE A 60 -6.65 5.22 7.87
CA PHE A 60 -5.73 4.13 8.15
C PHE A 60 -6.32 2.81 7.65
N VAL A 61 -5.60 2.13 6.76
CA VAL A 61 -6.02 0.84 6.19
C VAL A 61 -5.38 -0.32 6.95
N GLY A 62 -4.08 -0.25 7.20
CA GLY A 62 -3.37 -1.35 7.85
C GLY A 62 -1.87 -1.41 7.52
N GLY A 63 -1.27 -2.53 7.91
CA GLY A 63 0.12 -2.87 7.58
C GLY A 63 0.26 -3.75 6.34
N CYS A 64 1.45 -4.35 6.18
CA CYS A 64 1.77 -5.20 5.03
C CYS A 64 0.81 -6.38 4.86
N ASP A 65 0.51 -7.11 5.94
CA ASP A 65 -0.31 -8.34 5.85
C ASP A 65 -1.76 -8.04 5.46
N ILE A 66 -2.32 -6.95 5.99
CA ILE A 66 -3.66 -6.47 5.63
C ILE A 66 -3.70 -6.06 4.17
N LEU A 67 -2.71 -5.30 3.70
CA LEU A 67 -2.65 -4.90 2.30
C LEU A 67 -2.50 -6.11 1.36
N LEU A 68 -1.72 -7.11 1.76
CA LEU A 68 -1.57 -8.36 1.01
C LEU A 68 -2.90 -9.12 0.94
N GLN A 69 -3.63 -9.20 2.06
CA GLN A 69 -4.96 -9.82 2.09
C GLN A 69 -5.94 -9.08 1.16
N MET A 70 -5.98 -7.75 1.25
CA MET A 70 -6.83 -6.91 0.39
C MET A 70 -6.46 -7.03 -1.10
N HIS A 71 -5.18 -7.22 -1.41
CA HIS A 71 -4.73 -7.52 -2.76
C HIS A 71 -5.25 -8.89 -3.24
N GLN A 72 -5.13 -9.93 -2.40
CA GLN A 72 -5.50 -11.30 -2.76
C GLN A 72 -7.01 -11.50 -2.91
N ASN A 73 -7.82 -10.83 -2.09
CA ASN A 73 -9.27 -10.99 -2.09
C ASN A 73 -10.00 -9.98 -3.01
N GLY A 74 -9.27 -9.02 -3.59
CA GLY A 74 -9.80 -7.99 -4.49
C GLY A 74 -10.31 -6.73 -3.80
N ASP A 75 -10.35 -6.65 -2.47
CA ASP A 75 -10.83 -5.47 -1.73
C ASP A 75 -10.00 -4.23 -2.07
N LEU A 76 -8.68 -4.38 -2.29
CA LEU A 76 -7.81 -3.27 -2.66
C LEU A 76 -8.23 -2.65 -4.01
N VAL A 77 -8.73 -3.46 -4.95
CA VAL A 77 -9.22 -2.96 -6.24
C VAL A 77 -10.46 -2.09 -6.04
N GLU A 78 -11.40 -2.53 -5.20
CA GLU A 78 -12.60 -1.76 -4.92
C GLU A 78 -12.30 -0.48 -4.13
N GLU A 79 -11.37 -0.51 -3.18
CA GLU A 79 -10.91 0.70 -2.48
C GLU A 79 -10.25 1.71 -3.43
N LEU A 80 -9.33 1.28 -4.29
CA LEU A 80 -8.71 2.16 -5.28
C LEU A 80 -9.75 2.77 -6.23
N LYS A 81 -10.73 1.98 -6.66
CA LYS A 81 -11.82 2.42 -7.53
C LYS A 81 -12.69 3.50 -6.87
N LYS A 82 -13.00 3.39 -5.57
CA LYS A 82 -13.72 4.44 -4.81
C LYS A 82 -12.96 5.76 -4.81
N LEU A 83 -11.63 5.70 -4.87
CA LEU A 83 -10.75 6.88 -4.95
C LEU A 83 -10.53 7.39 -6.38
N GLY A 84 -11.17 6.79 -7.38
CA GLY A 84 -10.96 7.13 -8.79
C GLY A 84 -9.64 6.62 -9.35
N ILE A 85 -8.95 5.73 -8.65
CA ILE A 85 -7.70 5.11 -9.10
C ILE A 85 -8.04 3.77 -9.77
N ARG A 86 -7.71 3.65 -11.06
CA ARG A 86 -7.91 2.39 -11.80
C ARG A 86 -6.73 1.45 -11.56
N SER A 87 -7.01 0.29 -10.98
CA SER A 87 -6.03 -0.78 -10.81
C SER A 87 -5.63 -1.39 -12.16
N ALA A 88 -4.33 -1.52 -12.42
CA ALA A 88 -3.79 -2.14 -13.64
C ALA A 88 -4.19 -3.63 -13.78
N LEU A 89 -4.40 -4.33 -12.66
CA LEU A 89 -4.85 -5.74 -12.68
C LEU A 89 -6.24 -5.95 -13.27
N LEU A 90 -7.06 -4.89 -13.41
CA LEU A 90 -8.35 -4.97 -14.09
C LEU A 90 -8.22 -5.04 -15.61
N ASP A 91 -7.06 -4.69 -16.16
CA ASP A 91 -6.82 -4.73 -17.60
C ASP A 91 -6.41 -6.14 -18.05
N ASP A 92 -5.73 -6.90 -17.17
CA ASP A 92 -5.29 -8.28 -17.44
C ASP A 92 -6.43 -9.33 -17.37
N THR A 93 -7.54 -9.03 -16.69
CA THR A 93 -8.67 -9.97 -16.60
C THR A 93 -9.53 -10.03 -17.85
N LYS A 94 -9.48 -9.04 -18.73
CA LYS A 94 -10.26 -9.02 -19.99
C LYS A 94 -9.84 -10.09 -21.00
N ASP A 95 -8.64 -10.66 -20.86
CA ASP A 95 -8.13 -11.69 -21.76
C ASP A 95 -8.53 -13.12 -21.35
N GLN A 96 -9.09 -13.33 -20.15
CA GLN A 96 -9.53 -14.67 -19.71
C GLN A 96 -11.02 -14.98 -19.97
N ASP A 97 -11.87 -13.99 -20.19
CA ASP A 97 -13.31 -14.19 -20.46
C ASP A 97 -13.67 -14.27 -21.96
N SER A 98 -12.68 -14.22 -22.87
CA SER A 98 -12.88 -14.34 -24.32
C SER A 98 -12.45 -15.69 -24.92
N LYS A 99 -12.56 -16.79 -24.16
CA LYS A 99 -12.36 -18.14 -24.71
C LYS A 99 -13.42 -19.15 -24.27
#